data_AF-A0A0M9VPQ5-F1
#
_entry.id   AF-A0A0M9VPQ5-F1
#
_cell.length_a   1.000
_cell.length_b   1.000
_cell.length_c   1.000
_cell.angle_alpha   90.00
_cell.angle_beta   90.00
_cell.angle_gamma   90.00
#
_symmetry.space_group_name_H-M   'P 1'
#
loop_
_entity.id
_entity.type
_entity.pdbx_description
1 polymer ?
#
loop_
_entity_poly.entity_id
_entity_poly.type
_entity_poly.pdbx_seq_one_letter_code
_entity_poly.pdbx_strand_id
1 'polypeptide(L)'
;MVRSCQLPPHDATTFAVSAIVCVGVVISYLPQLIRIIRAKSSVGLSPFFLFLGTTSSWSAMLNVIVLQWRLISCSLEEVGWISVEHIMGALQATLQQVMFTLVFVFFLSYYPVDPAEYRRVKRRNQRRQQRQAGENNGHLQVPGSGNESSGSDSDLESIQSHVHQSYGATPHASSSRESESLMAHARRQKGYSNIPKAMRGILERHHLPLAEEIHGKVGSVQEYDLATTLAKIAFVYILVIVTVSVTLVSTHSRRHNLEHWASVLGFAGGLLAMLQYLPQIVHTARARLVRSVSILTMLVQVPGSVIFIYALSGRDGINWTSLLPYVVAAVLQGTLLILCLVWKWRQHREGIDDYGRPINSAAL
;
A
#
# COMPACT_ATOMS: atom_id res chain seq x y z
N MET A 1 -4.65 30.37 -34.23
CA MET A 1 -5.46 29.34 -34.93
C MET A 1 -6.43 28.74 -33.93
N VAL A 2 -7.67 29.23 -33.95
CA VAL A 2 -8.79 28.59 -33.23
C VAL A 2 -8.97 27.20 -33.86
N ARG A 3 -8.58 26.14 -33.14
CA ARG A 3 -8.77 24.77 -33.62
C ARG A 3 -10.23 24.42 -33.38
N SER A 4 -10.98 24.19 -34.46
CA SER A 4 -12.37 23.75 -34.40
C SER A 4 -12.51 22.56 -33.44
N CYS A 5 -13.25 22.78 -32.35
CA CYS A 5 -13.71 21.75 -31.44
C CYS A 5 -14.79 20.96 -32.15
N GLN A 6 -14.42 19.83 -32.75
CA GLN A 6 -15.39 18.90 -33.28
C GLN A 6 -15.49 17.73 -32.31
N LEU A 7 -16.57 17.73 -31.52
CA LEU A 7 -16.86 16.65 -30.59
C LEU A 7 -17.23 15.38 -31.39
N PRO A 8 -16.81 14.19 -30.92
CA PRO A 8 -17.25 12.92 -31.47
C PRO A 8 -18.78 12.77 -31.41
N PRO A 9 -19.39 11.92 -32.25
CA PRO A 9 -20.81 11.62 -32.14
C PRO A 9 -21.15 10.96 -30.79
N HIS A 10 -22.34 11.25 -30.28
CA HIS A 10 -22.86 10.74 -29.00
C HIS A 10 -22.98 9.21 -29.00
N ASP A 11 -22.41 8.57 -27.98
CA ASP A 11 -22.49 7.13 -27.72
C ASP A 11 -23.08 6.86 -26.32
N ALA A 12 -24.41 6.75 -26.30
CA ALA A 12 -25.20 6.48 -25.11
C ALA A 12 -24.74 5.22 -24.36
N THR A 13 -24.22 4.22 -25.08
CA THR A 13 -23.86 2.92 -24.50
C THR A 13 -22.58 3.03 -23.69
N THR A 14 -21.54 3.64 -24.26
CA THR A 14 -20.27 3.89 -23.57
C THR A 14 -20.46 4.85 -22.39
N PHE A 15 -21.34 5.85 -22.53
CA PHE A 15 -21.71 6.73 -21.42
C PHE A 15 -22.35 5.96 -20.25
N ALA A 16 -23.40 5.17 -20.54
CA ALA A 16 -24.12 4.41 -19.52
C ALA A 16 -23.21 3.40 -18.81
N VAL A 17 -22.37 2.68 -19.56
CA VAL A 17 -21.39 1.76 -19.00
C VAL A 17 -20.42 2.50 -18.07
N SER A 18 -19.86 3.63 -18.51
CA SER A 18 -18.90 4.40 -17.70
C SER A 18 -19.53 4.97 -16.42
N ALA A 19 -20.79 5.42 -16.49
CA ALA A 19 -21.54 5.89 -15.32
C ALA A 19 -21.76 4.76 -14.29
N ILE A 20 -22.15 3.57 -14.74
CA ILE A 20 -22.30 2.39 -13.88
C ILE A 20 -20.98 2.04 -13.20
N VAL A 21 -19.86 2.04 -13.95
CA VAL A 21 -18.56 1.71 -13.35
C VAL A 21 -18.14 2.78 -12.34
N CYS A 22 -18.38 4.07 -12.58
CA CYS A 22 -18.11 5.11 -11.58
C CYS A 22 -18.84 4.88 -10.26
N VAL A 23 -20.13 4.56 -10.32
CA VAL A 23 -20.91 4.19 -9.11
C VAL A 23 -20.30 2.95 -8.45
N GLY A 24 -19.94 1.94 -9.24
CA GLY A 24 -19.27 0.73 -8.76
C GLY A 24 -17.93 1.00 -8.05
N VAL A 25 -17.12 1.93 -8.55
CA VAL A 25 -15.86 2.36 -7.91
C VAL A 25 -16.15 2.93 -6.52
N VAL A 26 -17.08 3.88 -6.41
CA VAL A 26 -17.43 4.50 -5.12
C VAL A 26 -17.91 3.45 -4.12
N ILE A 27 -18.84 2.58 -4.54
CA ILE A 27 -19.37 1.50 -3.70
C ILE A 27 -18.27 0.53 -3.27
N SER A 28 -17.24 0.29 -4.10
CA SER A 28 -16.14 -0.62 -3.78
C SER A 28 -15.16 -0.05 -2.75
N TYR A 29 -14.85 1.25 -2.84
CA TYR A 29 -13.90 1.90 -1.93
C TYR A 29 -14.52 2.35 -0.61
N LEU A 30 -15.81 2.67 -0.60
CA LEU A 30 -16.50 3.21 0.58
C LEU A 30 -16.46 2.27 1.82
N PRO A 31 -16.71 0.95 1.71
CA PRO A 31 -16.60 0.04 2.84
C PRO A 31 -15.18 -0.02 3.42
N GLN A 32 -14.16 0.08 2.56
CA GLN A 32 -12.75 0.08 2.98
C GLN A 32 -12.42 1.36 3.76
N LEU A 33 -12.86 2.52 3.25
CA LEU A 33 -12.71 3.83 3.91
C LEU A 33 -13.41 3.83 5.28
N ILE A 34 -14.66 3.35 5.34
CA ILE A 34 -15.42 3.27 6.60
C ILE A 34 -14.72 2.34 7.60
N ARG A 35 -14.20 1.19 7.14
CA ARG A 35 -13.49 0.24 8.02
C ARG A 35 -12.25 0.88 8.66
N ILE A 36 -11.45 1.60 7.89
CA ILE A 36 -10.25 2.30 8.40
C ILE A 36 -10.66 3.37 9.43
N ILE A 37 -11.67 4.20 9.10
CA ILE A 37 -12.14 5.27 9.97
C ILE A 37 -12.73 4.72 11.29
N ARG A 38 -13.54 3.66 11.20
CA ARG A 38 -14.17 3.04 12.38
C ARG A 38 -13.18 2.25 13.23
N ALA A 39 -12.23 1.56 12.61
CA ALA A 39 -11.23 0.78 13.33
C ALA A 39 -10.20 1.68 14.05
N LYS A 40 -9.96 2.91 13.56
CA LYS A 40 -8.89 3.81 14.04
C LYS A 40 -7.53 3.10 14.19
N SER A 41 -7.31 2.07 13.37
CA SER A 41 -6.09 1.28 13.30
C SER A 41 -5.93 0.83 11.87
N SER A 42 -4.74 1.04 11.32
CA SER A 42 -4.35 0.61 9.98
C SER A 42 -3.45 -0.65 10.00
N VAL A 43 -3.42 -1.36 11.13
CA VAL A 43 -2.64 -2.60 11.28
C VAL A 43 -3.15 -3.67 10.31
N GLY A 44 -2.22 -4.21 9.50
CA GLY A 44 -2.49 -5.22 8.49
C GLY A 44 -2.44 -4.73 7.03
N LEU A 45 -2.25 -3.42 6.78
CA LEU A 45 -2.00 -2.87 5.45
C LEU A 45 -0.50 -2.61 5.24
N SER A 46 0.05 -3.08 4.11
CA SER A 46 1.46 -2.86 3.77
C SER A 46 1.68 -1.41 3.29
N PRO A 47 2.59 -0.63 3.92
CA PRO A 47 2.91 0.72 3.47
C PRO A 47 3.46 0.75 2.04
N PHE A 48 4.28 -0.24 1.68
CA PHE A 48 4.83 -0.37 0.32
C PHE A 48 3.76 -0.59 -0.72
N PHE A 49 2.76 -1.44 -0.42
CA PHE A 49 1.66 -1.69 -1.33
C PHE A 49 0.86 -0.41 -1.62
N LEU A 50 0.55 0.36 -0.58
CA LEU A 50 -0.19 1.62 -0.74
C LEU A 50 0.66 2.68 -1.48
N PHE A 51 1.94 2.79 -1.16
CA PHE A 51 2.86 3.70 -1.84
C PHE A 51 2.98 3.39 -3.34
N LEU A 52 3.24 2.13 -3.70
CA LEU A 52 3.37 1.69 -5.10
C LEU A 52 2.03 1.85 -5.84
N GLY A 53 0.92 1.56 -5.18
CA GLY A 53 -0.41 1.76 -5.76
C GLY A 53 -0.74 3.22 -6.03
N THR A 54 -0.42 4.14 -5.11
CA THR A 54 -0.70 5.57 -5.29
C THR A 54 0.16 6.15 -6.40
N THR A 55 1.44 5.82 -6.45
CA THR A 55 2.37 6.28 -7.50
C THR A 55 2.02 5.71 -8.88
N SER A 56 1.67 4.42 -8.96
CA SER A 56 1.16 3.78 -10.19
C SER A 56 -0.10 4.47 -10.69
N SER A 57 -1.08 4.67 -9.81
CA SER A 57 -2.38 5.22 -10.17
C SER A 57 -2.30 6.69 -10.59
N TRP A 58 -1.43 7.51 -9.96
CA TRP A 58 -1.14 8.88 -10.41
C TRP A 58 -0.54 8.90 -11.82
N SER A 59 0.38 7.97 -12.11
CA SER A 59 1.00 7.85 -13.43
C SER A 59 -0.01 7.47 -14.51
N ALA A 60 -0.90 6.50 -14.20
CA ALA A 60 -1.97 6.08 -15.09
C ALA A 60 -3.00 7.20 -15.34
N MET A 61 -3.42 7.92 -14.29
CA MET A 61 -4.33 9.06 -14.41
C MET A 61 -3.74 10.18 -15.28
N LEU A 62 -2.49 10.57 -15.03
CA LEU A 62 -1.83 11.62 -15.82
C LEU A 62 -1.60 11.20 -17.27
N ASN A 63 -1.32 9.93 -17.53
CA ASN A 63 -1.26 9.41 -18.89
C ASN A 63 -2.59 9.69 -19.65
N VAL A 64 -3.74 9.34 -19.04
CA VAL A 64 -5.06 9.56 -19.64
C VAL A 64 -5.33 11.06 -19.82
N ILE A 65 -5.05 11.88 -18.80
CA ILE A 65 -5.27 13.34 -18.86
C ILE A 65 -4.41 14.00 -19.95
N VAL A 66 -3.12 13.64 -20.06
CA VAL A 66 -2.21 14.24 -21.05
C VAL A 66 -2.69 13.93 -22.48
N LEU A 67 -3.10 12.70 -22.75
CA LEU A 67 -3.58 12.30 -24.08
C LEU A 67 -4.95 12.91 -24.41
N GLN A 68 -5.85 12.96 -23.44
CA GLN A 68 -7.19 13.50 -23.61
C GLN A 68 -7.29 15.02 -23.39
N TRP A 69 -6.18 15.71 -23.13
CA TRP A 69 -6.18 17.13 -22.78
C TRP A 69 -6.95 18.00 -23.79
N ARG A 70 -6.83 17.70 -25.09
CA ARG A 70 -7.54 18.43 -26.15
C ARG A 70 -9.06 18.31 -26.02
N LEU A 71 -9.58 17.13 -25.68
CA LEU A 71 -11.00 16.91 -25.45
C LEU A 71 -11.42 17.59 -24.14
N ILE A 72 -10.60 17.51 -23.10
CA ILE A 72 -10.88 18.14 -21.81
C ILE A 72 -10.97 19.67 -21.94
N SER A 73 -10.00 20.33 -22.59
CA SER A 73 -10.05 21.78 -22.79
C SER A 73 -11.28 22.20 -23.59
N CYS A 74 -11.63 21.43 -24.62
CA CYS A 74 -12.82 21.65 -25.44
C CYS A 74 -14.11 21.59 -24.61
N SER A 75 -14.25 20.53 -23.81
CA SER A 75 -15.42 20.33 -22.93
C SER A 75 -15.48 21.33 -21.77
N LEU A 76 -14.37 21.98 -21.40
CA LEU A 76 -14.35 23.03 -20.38
C LEU A 76 -14.80 24.39 -20.92
N GLU A 77 -14.59 24.65 -22.21
CA GLU A 77 -15.07 25.87 -22.89
C GLU A 77 -16.58 25.79 -23.16
N GLU A 78 -17.07 24.62 -23.58
CA GLU A 78 -18.50 24.36 -23.77
C GLU A 78 -19.12 23.76 -22.50
N VAL A 79 -19.61 24.63 -21.61
CA VAL A 79 -20.33 24.22 -20.39
C VAL A 79 -21.69 23.61 -20.75
N GLY A 80 -21.70 22.32 -21.06
CA GLY A 80 -22.89 21.54 -21.38
C GLY A 80 -22.83 20.12 -20.79
N TRP A 81 -23.97 19.59 -20.37
CA TRP A 81 -24.08 18.22 -19.85
C TRP A 81 -23.71 17.14 -20.89
N ILE A 82 -23.87 17.46 -22.18
CA ILE A 82 -23.48 16.61 -23.30
C ILE A 82 -21.95 16.51 -23.40
N SER A 83 -21.23 17.60 -23.11
CA SER A 83 -19.76 17.65 -23.14
C SER A 83 -19.11 16.73 -22.09
N VAL A 84 -19.83 16.41 -21.00
CA VAL A 84 -19.34 15.53 -19.92
C VAL A 84 -19.12 14.10 -20.39
N GLU A 85 -19.89 13.66 -21.39
CA GLU A 85 -19.78 12.32 -21.96
C GLU A 85 -18.36 12.04 -22.45
N HIS A 86 -17.75 13.01 -23.13
CA HIS A 86 -16.45 12.87 -23.77
C HIS A 86 -15.29 12.80 -22.77
N ILE A 87 -15.41 13.44 -21.61
CA ILE A 87 -14.38 13.43 -20.55
C ILE A 87 -14.59 12.32 -19.51
N MET A 88 -15.62 11.49 -19.66
CA MET A 88 -16.03 10.52 -18.65
C MET A 88 -14.94 9.47 -18.34
N GLY A 89 -14.13 9.08 -19.32
CA GLY A 89 -12.98 8.18 -19.10
C GLY A 89 -11.90 8.81 -18.19
N ALA A 90 -11.54 10.06 -18.44
CA ALA A 90 -10.62 10.83 -17.58
C ALA A 90 -11.22 11.07 -16.19
N LEU A 91 -12.52 11.37 -16.11
CA LEU A 91 -13.24 11.56 -14.85
C LEU A 91 -13.23 10.27 -14.02
N GLN A 92 -13.48 9.12 -14.64
CA GLN A 92 -13.45 7.82 -13.99
C GLN A 92 -12.06 7.46 -13.47
N ALA A 93 -11.02 7.63 -14.29
CA ALA A 93 -9.64 7.41 -13.86
C ALA A 93 -9.25 8.32 -12.68
N THR A 94 -9.69 9.59 -12.72
CA THR A 94 -9.48 10.56 -11.64
C THR A 94 -10.25 10.17 -10.37
N LEU A 95 -11.50 9.71 -10.49
CA LEU A 95 -12.30 9.26 -9.35
C LEU A 95 -11.62 8.08 -8.64
N GLN A 96 -11.19 7.07 -9.40
CA GLN A 96 -10.44 5.94 -8.85
C GLN A 96 -9.14 6.40 -8.17
N GLN A 97 -8.42 7.34 -8.79
CA GLN A 97 -7.20 7.91 -8.24
C GLN A 97 -7.42 8.62 -6.90
N VAL A 98 -8.46 9.46 -6.82
CA VAL A 98 -8.80 10.18 -5.59
C VAL A 98 -9.16 9.21 -4.49
N MET A 99 -10.01 8.21 -4.77
CA MET A 99 -10.40 7.21 -3.77
C MET A 99 -9.20 6.44 -3.22
N PHE A 100 -8.28 5.99 -4.08
CA PHE A 100 -7.08 5.28 -3.62
C PHE A 100 -6.13 6.19 -2.83
N THR A 101 -6.00 7.46 -3.23
CA THR A 101 -5.20 8.44 -2.49
C THR A 101 -5.78 8.73 -1.11
N LEU A 102 -7.11 8.82 -0.98
CA LEU A 102 -7.78 8.98 0.32
C LEU A 102 -7.51 7.79 1.25
N VAL A 103 -7.49 6.56 0.72
CA VAL A 103 -7.10 5.37 1.50
C VAL A 103 -5.66 5.52 2.03
N PHE A 104 -4.71 5.98 1.21
CA PHE A 104 -3.33 6.19 1.64
C PHE A 104 -3.20 7.31 2.69
N VAL A 105 -3.91 8.43 2.52
CA VAL A 105 -3.93 9.54 3.48
C VAL A 105 -4.52 9.10 4.82
N PHE A 106 -5.64 8.38 4.81
CA PHE A 106 -6.24 7.83 6.03
C PHE A 106 -5.37 6.76 6.68
N PHE A 107 -4.69 5.94 5.89
CA PHE A 107 -3.71 4.99 6.41
C PHE A 107 -2.61 5.67 7.23
N LEU A 108 -2.04 6.78 6.72
CA LEU A 108 -1.02 7.55 7.43
C LEU A 108 -1.57 8.31 8.64
N SER A 109 -2.78 8.86 8.52
CA SER A 109 -3.43 9.64 9.59
C SER A 109 -3.84 8.76 10.78
N TYR A 110 -4.34 7.55 10.51
CA TYR A 110 -4.76 6.59 11.54
C TYR A 110 -3.70 5.54 11.86
N TYR A 111 -2.45 5.74 11.45
CA TYR A 111 -1.36 4.83 11.82
C TYR A 111 -1.09 4.95 13.32
N PRO A 112 -1.34 3.88 14.11
CA PRO A 112 -1.32 4.00 15.56
C PRO A 112 0.12 3.89 16.08
N VAL A 113 0.83 5.00 16.15
CA VAL A 113 2.11 5.10 16.88
C VAL A 113 1.87 5.80 18.21
N ASP A 114 2.30 5.19 19.31
CA ASP A 114 2.32 5.88 20.60
C ASP A 114 3.32 7.06 20.52
N PRO A 115 2.86 8.32 20.63
CA PRO A 115 3.74 9.48 20.58
C PRO A 115 4.81 9.47 21.68
N ALA A 116 4.54 8.84 22.83
CA ALA A 116 5.50 8.69 23.90
C ALA A 116 6.61 7.71 23.53
N GLU A 117 6.26 6.58 22.90
CA GLU A 117 7.21 5.60 22.40
C GLU A 117 8.08 6.17 21.27
N TYR A 118 7.46 6.83 20.29
CA TYR A 118 8.16 7.52 19.21
C TYR A 118 9.24 8.48 19.74
N ARG A 119 8.88 9.31 20.73
CA ARG A 119 9.83 10.23 21.38
C ARG A 119 10.95 9.51 22.12
N ARG A 120 10.68 8.36 22.76
CA ARG A 120 11.70 7.56 23.46
C ARG A 120 12.71 6.96 22.48
N VAL A 121 12.24 6.35 21.40
CA VAL A 121 13.10 5.73 20.37
C VAL A 121 13.97 6.78 19.69
N LYS A 122 13.38 7.92 19.28
CA LYS A 122 14.12 9.03 18.67
C LYS A 122 15.25 9.54 19.57
N ARG A 123 14.98 9.74 20.87
CA ARG A 123 16.02 10.13 21.85
C ARG A 123 17.12 9.08 22.01
N ARG A 124 16.77 7.79 21.98
CA ARG A 124 17.74 6.70 22.06
C ARG A 124 18.67 6.69 20.84
N ASN A 125 18.12 6.88 19.64
CA ASN A 125 18.89 6.89 18.40
C ASN A 125 19.81 8.12 18.32
N GLN A 126 19.34 9.30 18.75
CA GLN A 126 20.18 10.49 18.85
C GLN A 126 21.39 10.29 19.78
N ARG A 127 21.19 9.65 20.94
CA ARG A 127 22.29 9.32 21.86
C ARG A 127 23.28 8.33 21.27
N ARG A 128 22.82 7.34 20.49
CA ARG A 128 23.69 6.39 19.78
C ARG A 128 24.52 7.08 18.71
N GLN A 129 23.91 7.94 17.90
CA GLN A 129 24.61 8.72 16.87
C GLN A 129 25.67 9.65 17.48
N GLN A 130 25.38 10.30 18.61
CA GLN A 130 26.37 11.12 19.32
C GLN A 130 27.56 10.32 19.84
N ARG A 131 27.35 9.09 20.34
CA ARG A 131 28.44 8.21 20.77
C ARG A 131 29.33 7.80 19.60
N GLN A 132 28.74 7.40 18.47
CA GLN A 132 29.48 7.02 17.26
C GLN A 132 30.25 8.19 16.64
N ALA A 133 29.68 9.40 16.66
CA ALA A 133 30.39 10.61 16.20
C ALA A 133 31.57 10.99 17.12
N GLY A 134 31.45 10.71 18.42
CA GLY A 134 32.54 10.90 19.39
C GLY A 134 33.68 9.90 19.23
N GLU A 135 33.37 8.63 18.93
CA GLU A 135 34.38 7.59 18.66
C GLU A 135 35.16 7.86 17.36
N ASN A 136 34.51 8.32 16.30
CA ASN A 136 35.19 8.64 15.03
C ASN A 136 36.16 9.84 15.13
N ASN A 137 35.92 10.77 16.04
CA ASN A 137 36.83 11.90 16.30
C ASN A 137 37.94 11.57 17.30
N GLY A 138 37.95 10.36 17.87
CA GLY A 138 38.86 9.93 18.93
C GLY A 138 39.92 8.91 18.49
N HIS A 139 40.17 8.72 17.19
CA HIS A 139 41.15 7.74 16.73
C HIS A 139 42.61 8.21 16.99
N LEU A 140 43.09 8.01 18.23
CA LEU A 140 44.50 7.76 18.45
C LEU A 140 44.79 6.34 17.94
N GLN A 141 45.52 6.27 16.85
CA GLN A 141 45.95 5.03 16.23
C GLN A 141 46.94 4.31 17.14
N VAL A 142 46.56 3.15 17.68
CA VAL A 142 47.49 2.19 18.31
C VAL A 142 47.77 1.09 17.29
N PRO A 143 49.03 0.79 16.96
CA PRO A 143 49.34 -0.20 15.93
C PRO A 143 49.18 -1.63 16.47
N GLY A 144 48.41 -2.42 15.71
CA GLY A 144 48.66 -3.83 15.40
C GLY A 144 48.48 -4.87 16.50
N SER A 145 47.48 -5.75 16.33
CA SER A 145 47.65 -7.21 16.35
C SER A 145 46.31 -7.92 16.23
N GLY A 146 46.16 -8.75 15.18
CA GLY A 146 45.26 -9.91 15.21
C GLY A 146 44.04 -9.84 14.28
N ASN A 147 44.21 -10.42 13.09
CA ASN A 147 43.21 -11.05 12.22
C ASN A 147 41.73 -10.95 12.64
N GLU A 148 40.93 -10.21 11.87
CA GLU A 148 39.55 -10.59 11.59
C GLU A 148 39.23 -10.32 10.10
N SER A 149 39.17 -11.40 9.33
CA SER A 149 38.72 -11.42 7.95
C SER A 149 37.19 -11.49 7.89
N SER A 150 36.59 -10.62 7.06
CA SER A 150 35.33 -10.77 6.32
C SER A 150 34.08 -11.15 7.14
N GLY A 151 33.05 -10.32 7.33
CA GLY A 151 32.36 -9.52 6.31
C GLY A 151 31.52 -10.42 5.40
N SER A 152 30.25 -10.69 5.76
CA SER A 152 29.06 -10.56 4.88
C SER A 152 27.76 -11.31 5.31
N ASP A 153 27.74 -12.17 6.32
CA ASP A 153 26.53 -13.01 6.56
C ASP A 153 25.59 -12.59 7.72
N SER A 154 25.95 -11.59 8.53
CA SER A 154 25.22 -11.26 9.77
C SER A 154 23.92 -10.46 9.58
N ASP A 155 23.73 -9.78 8.47
CA ASP A 155 22.58 -8.88 8.26
C ASP A 155 21.34 -9.63 7.75
N LEU A 156 21.53 -10.75 7.03
CA LEU A 156 20.41 -11.57 6.56
C LEU A 156 19.82 -12.44 7.68
N GLU A 157 20.66 -12.95 8.59
CA GLU A 157 20.22 -13.62 9.81
C GLU A 157 19.56 -12.66 10.80
N SER A 158 19.99 -11.39 10.87
CA SER A 158 19.33 -10.38 11.69
C SER A 158 17.91 -10.06 11.18
N ILE A 159 17.69 -10.02 9.87
CA ILE A 159 16.35 -9.78 9.30
C ILE A 159 15.49 -11.03 9.47
N GLN A 160 16.05 -12.22 9.23
CA GLN A 160 15.31 -13.47 9.36
C GLN A 160 14.95 -13.80 10.81
N SER A 161 15.82 -13.49 11.78
CA SER A 161 15.52 -13.60 13.21
C SER A 161 14.48 -12.58 13.66
N HIS A 162 14.51 -11.34 13.15
CA HIS A 162 13.51 -10.32 13.49
C HIS A 162 12.12 -10.63 12.90
N VAL A 163 12.07 -11.27 11.72
CA VAL A 163 10.82 -11.80 11.13
C VAL A 163 10.31 -13.01 11.93
N HIS A 164 11.21 -13.89 12.40
CA HIS A 164 10.85 -14.99 13.30
C HIS A 164 10.38 -14.50 14.67
N GLN A 165 10.93 -13.40 15.20
CA GLN A 165 10.55 -12.85 16.51
C GLN A 165 9.21 -12.10 16.47
N SER A 166 8.88 -11.45 15.35
CA SER A 166 7.58 -10.78 15.17
C SER A 166 6.43 -11.71 14.75
N TYR A 167 6.72 -12.90 14.19
CA TYR A 167 5.67 -13.79 13.64
C TYR A 167 5.77 -15.27 14.04
N GLY A 168 6.84 -15.72 14.71
CA GLY A 168 7.08 -17.12 15.07
C GLY A 168 7.31 -17.32 16.57
N ALA A 169 6.30 -17.81 17.27
CA ALA A 169 6.46 -18.30 18.64
C ALA A 169 7.23 -19.63 18.63
N THR A 170 8.54 -19.59 18.85
CA THR A 170 9.31 -20.78 19.26
C THR A 170 10.13 -20.45 20.51
N PRO A 171 9.93 -21.18 21.63
CA PRO A 171 10.61 -20.90 22.89
C PRO A 171 12.07 -21.39 22.81
N HIS A 172 13.04 -20.49 22.98
CA HIS A 172 14.44 -20.87 23.22
C HIS A 172 14.83 -20.57 24.67
N ALA A 173 15.40 -21.58 25.32
CA ALA A 173 15.79 -21.59 26.72
C ALA A 173 17.05 -20.75 26.99
N SER A 174 16.89 -19.49 27.43
CA SER A 174 17.94 -18.74 28.14
C SER A 174 17.31 -17.74 29.14
N SER A 175 16.56 -18.26 30.11
CA SER A 175 15.46 -17.57 30.79
C SER A 175 15.80 -16.73 32.03
N SER A 176 17.06 -16.37 32.33
CA SER A 176 17.37 -15.68 33.60
C SER A 176 17.66 -14.19 33.46
N ARG A 177 18.48 -13.76 32.50
CA ARG A 177 18.89 -12.34 32.38
C ARG A 177 17.94 -11.46 31.55
N GLU A 178 17.30 -12.01 30.52
CA GLU A 178 16.31 -11.26 29.74
C GLU A 178 15.03 -11.00 30.54
N SER A 179 14.61 -11.97 31.35
CA SER A 179 13.44 -11.91 32.23
C SER A 179 13.54 -10.75 33.23
N GLU A 180 14.73 -10.49 33.77
CA GLU A 180 14.97 -9.36 34.69
C GLU A 180 14.86 -8.00 33.99
N SER A 181 15.35 -7.90 32.74
CA SER A 181 15.26 -6.68 31.94
C SER A 181 13.82 -6.38 31.47
N LEU A 182 13.06 -7.43 31.14
CA LEU A 182 11.64 -7.39 30.77
C LEU A 182 10.76 -7.05 31.97
N MET A 183 11.02 -7.61 33.15
CA MET A 183 10.33 -7.26 34.40
C MET A 183 10.60 -5.82 34.83
N ALA A 184 11.83 -5.32 34.62
CA ALA A 184 12.17 -3.91 34.85
C ALA A 184 11.48 -2.98 33.83
N HIS A 185 11.24 -3.45 32.60
CA HIS A 185 10.51 -2.72 31.56
C HIS A 185 9.00 -2.64 31.86
N ALA A 186 8.39 -3.76 32.28
CA ALA A 186 6.98 -3.87 32.64
C ALA A 186 6.60 -2.98 33.83
N ARG A 187 7.47 -2.87 34.85
CA ARG A 187 7.24 -1.96 36.00
C ARG A 187 7.22 -0.47 35.63
N ARG A 188 7.80 -0.08 34.49
CA ARG A 188 7.98 1.34 34.11
C ARG A 188 6.84 1.91 33.26
N GLN A 189 5.96 1.09 32.68
CA GLN A 189 4.84 1.58 31.87
C GLN A 189 3.57 1.71 32.70
N LYS A 190 2.97 2.90 32.71
CA LYS A 190 1.70 3.19 33.41
C LYS A 190 0.46 2.52 32.77
N GLY A 191 0.61 1.84 31.62
CA GLY A 191 -0.48 1.20 30.86
C GLY A 191 -1.06 -0.07 31.51
N TYR A 192 -0.38 -0.62 32.52
CA TYR A 192 -0.83 -1.86 33.16
C TYR A 192 -1.98 -1.67 34.17
N SER A 193 -2.42 -0.44 34.49
CA SER A 193 -3.29 -0.15 35.65
C SER A 193 -4.63 -0.91 35.68
N ASN A 194 -5.14 -1.32 34.52
CA ASN A 194 -6.49 -1.89 34.39
C ASN A 194 -6.51 -3.42 34.24
N ILE A 195 -5.34 -4.08 34.27
CA ILE A 195 -5.24 -5.55 34.20
C ILE A 195 -5.26 -6.10 35.63
N PRO A 196 -6.20 -7.00 35.99
CA PRO A 196 -6.22 -7.66 37.30
C PRO A 196 -4.87 -8.30 37.62
N LYS A 197 -4.37 -8.12 38.85
CA LYS A 197 -3.01 -8.55 39.26
C LYS A 197 -2.75 -10.04 38.99
N ALA A 198 -3.76 -10.89 39.15
CA ALA A 198 -3.67 -12.32 38.88
C ALA A 198 -3.43 -12.64 37.39
N MET A 199 -4.11 -11.93 36.49
CA MET A 199 -3.99 -12.10 35.04
C MET A 199 -2.61 -11.63 34.54
N ARG A 200 -2.13 -10.50 35.07
CA ARG A 200 -0.80 -9.97 34.73
C ARG A 200 0.31 -10.97 35.04
N GLY A 201 0.26 -11.60 36.22
CA GLY A 201 1.24 -12.61 36.62
C GLY A 201 1.18 -13.91 35.80
N ILE A 202 0.11 -14.15 35.04
CA ILE A 202 -0.01 -15.28 34.11
C ILE A 202 0.59 -14.92 32.75
N LEU A 203 0.27 -13.73 32.22
CA LEU A 203 0.87 -13.24 30.97
C LEU A 203 2.40 -13.07 31.09
N GLU A 204 2.87 -12.54 32.22
CA GLU A 204 4.31 -12.39 32.52
C GLU A 204 5.01 -13.74 32.65
N ARG A 205 4.34 -14.76 33.19
CA ARG A 205 4.91 -16.12 33.34
C ARG A 205 5.01 -16.89 32.03
N HIS A 206 4.11 -16.64 31.08
CA HIS A 206 3.99 -17.42 29.84
C HIS A 206 4.50 -16.67 28.60
N HIS A 207 5.12 -15.48 28.76
CA HIS A 207 5.56 -14.64 27.63
C HIS A 207 4.46 -14.41 26.58
N LEU A 208 3.20 -14.34 27.02
CA LEU A 208 2.09 -14.16 26.08
C LEU A 208 2.04 -12.68 25.64
N PRO A 209 1.90 -12.41 24.33
CA PRO A 209 1.80 -11.04 23.82
C PRO A 209 0.66 -10.30 24.53
N LEU A 210 0.89 -9.04 24.88
CA LEU A 210 -0.04 -8.27 25.72
C LEU A 210 -1.37 -8.05 24.99
N ALA A 211 -2.48 -7.82 25.70
CA ALA A 211 -3.79 -7.56 25.08
C ALA A 211 -3.77 -6.43 24.03
N GLU A 212 -2.85 -5.46 24.15
CA GLU A 212 -2.62 -4.36 23.21
C GLU A 212 -1.88 -4.80 21.93
N GLU A 213 -0.99 -5.79 22.07
CA GLU A 213 -0.28 -6.49 21.00
C GLU A 213 -1.22 -7.45 20.26
N ILE A 214 -2.12 -8.13 21.00
CA ILE A 214 -3.21 -8.96 20.46
C ILE A 214 -4.27 -8.10 19.75
N HIS A 215 -4.55 -6.88 20.22
CA HIS A 215 -5.51 -5.97 19.59
C HIS A 215 -4.93 -5.17 18.40
N GLY A 216 -3.66 -5.35 18.04
CA GLY A 216 -3.04 -4.62 16.92
C GLY A 216 -3.14 -3.10 17.08
N LYS A 217 -2.96 -2.59 18.31
CA LYS A 217 -3.11 -1.17 18.63
C LYS A 217 -1.80 -0.38 18.61
N VAL A 218 -0.65 -1.03 18.51
CA VAL A 218 0.66 -0.37 18.45
C VAL A 218 1.40 -0.85 17.21
N GLY A 219 1.61 0.03 16.23
CA GLY A 219 2.46 -0.22 15.08
C GLY A 219 3.94 0.02 15.42
N SER A 220 4.84 -0.68 14.75
CA SER A 220 6.28 -0.47 14.95
C SER A 220 6.69 0.95 14.55
N VAL A 221 7.44 1.63 15.41
CA VAL A 221 8.01 2.96 15.10
C VAL A 221 8.82 2.93 13.79
N GLN A 222 9.50 1.82 13.52
CA GLN A 222 10.28 1.64 12.28
C GLN A 222 9.38 1.57 11.04
N GLU A 223 8.25 0.88 11.12
CA GLU A 223 7.29 0.79 10.02
C GLU A 223 6.62 2.14 9.74
N TYR A 224 6.34 2.93 10.78
CA TYR A 224 5.82 4.27 10.63
C TYR A 224 6.83 5.24 9.98
N ASP A 225 8.09 5.19 10.41
CA ASP A 225 9.16 5.99 9.81
C ASP A 225 9.36 5.62 8.34
N LEU A 226 9.30 4.32 8.01
CA LEU A 226 9.33 3.82 6.64
C LEU A 226 8.13 4.33 5.83
N ALA A 227 6.90 4.16 6.34
CA ALA A 227 5.69 4.62 5.68
C ALA A 227 5.70 6.13 5.40
N THR A 228 6.16 6.92 6.36
CA THR A 228 6.28 8.37 6.24
C THR A 228 7.38 8.76 5.23
N THR A 229 8.49 8.02 5.19
CA THR A 229 9.55 8.23 4.20
C THR A 229 9.05 7.94 2.78
N LEU A 230 8.37 6.81 2.59
CA LEU A 230 7.75 6.45 1.32
C LEU A 230 6.71 7.48 0.88
N ALA A 231 5.89 7.99 1.80
CA ALA A 231 4.91 9.05 1.51
C ALA A 231 5.57 10.33 0.96
N LYS A 232 6.70 10.75 1.53
CA LYS A 232 7.47 11.91 1.04
C LYS A 232 8.04 11.66 -0.35
N ILE A 233 8.60 10.47 -0.59
CA ILE A 233 9.10 10.08 -1.91
C ILE A 233 7.95 10.08 -2.93
N ALA A 234 6.79 9.55 -2.56
CA ALA A 234 5.58 9.57 -3.40
C ALA A 234 5.18 11.00 -3.74
N PHE A 235 5.13 11.88 -2.74
CA PHE A 235 4.78 13.27 -2.93
C PHE A 235 5.73 13.97 -3.92
N VAL A 236 7.04 13.78 -3.77
CA VAL A 236 8.05 14.34 -4.70
C VAL A 236 7.87 13.78 -6.10
N TYR A 237 7.69 12.47 -6.25
CA TYR A 237 7.43 11.83 -7.54
C TYR A 237 6.19 12.40 -8.22
N ILE A 238 5.07 12.48 -7.48
CA ILE A 238 3.80 13.05 -7.97
C ILE A 238 3.98 14.50 -8.39
N LEU A 239 4.67 15.31 -7.59
CA LEU A 239 4.95 16.70 -7.92
C LEU A 239 5.73 16.80 -9.23
N VAL A 240 6.79 16.00 -9.42
CA VAL A 240 7.58 15.98 -10.65
C VAL A 240 6.73 15.61 -11.87
N ILE A 241 6.00 14.50 -11.82
CA ILE A 241 5.20 14.05 -12.97
C ILE A 241 4.05 15.02 -13.29
N VAL A 242 3.44 15.65 -12.27
CA VAL A 242 2.40 16.67 -12.46
C VAL A 242 3.02 17.91 -13.10
N THR A 243 4.15 18.41 -12.60
CA THR A 243 4.82 19.59 -13.14
C THR A 243 5.24 19.37 -14.60
N VAL A 244 5.83 18.23 -14.93
CA VAL A 244 6.20 17.90 -16.33
C VAL A 244 4.95 17.79 -17.21
N SER A 245 3.88 17.14 -16.74
CA SER A 245 2.63 17.02 -17.49
C SER A 245 2.00 18.39 -17.76
N VAL A 246 1.88 19.24 -16.74
CA VAL A 246 1.29 20.58 -16.84
C VAL A 246 2.12 21.47 -17.75
N THR A 247 3.45 21.42 -17.66
CA THR A 247 4.33 22.24 -18.52
C THR A 247 4.27 21.82 -19.99
N LEU A 248 4.26 20.52 -20.29
CA LEU A 248 4.11 20.03 -21.67
C LEU A 248 2.75 20.43 -22.27
N VAL A 249 1.71 20.35 -21.47
CA VAL A 249 0.35 20.71 -21.86
C VAL A 249 0.20 22.23 -22.06
N SER A 250 0.67 23.05 -21.12
CA SER A 250 0.52 24.51 -21.15
C SER A 250 1.33 25.17 -22.26
N THR A 251 2.52 24.63 -22.55
CA THR A 251 3.38 25.09 -23.66
C THR A 251 2.85 24.69 -25.04
N HIS A 252 1.68 24.04 -25.12
CA HIS A 252 1.10 23.55 -26.37
C HIS A 252 2.12 22.71 -27.17
N SER A 253 2.87 21.87 -26.46
CA SER A 253 3.89 21.02 -27.06
C SER A 253 3.30 20.18 -28.20
N ARG A 254 4.16 19.85 -29.19
CA ARG A 254 3.76 19.01 -30.33
C ARG A 254 3.15 17.70 -29.83
N ARG A 255 2.11 17.20 -30.50
CA ARG A 255 1.40 15.97 -30.08
C ARG A 255 2.34 14.78 -29.85
N HIS A 256 3.35 14.64 -30.68
CA HIS A 256 4.39 13.63 -30.54
C HIS A 256 5.09 13.65 -29.16
N ASN A 257 5.38 14.84 -28.61
CA ASN A 257 6.01 14.96 -27.29
C ASN A 257 5.05 14.54 -26.17
N LEU A 258 3.76 14.86 -26.32
CA LEU A 258 2.72 14.45 -25.37
C LEU A 258 2.52 12.93 -25.40
N GLU A 259 2.53 12.32 -26.58
CA GLU A 259 2.43 10.86 -26.75
C GLU A 259 3.62 10.12 -26.14
N HIS A 260 4.84 10.63 -26.32
CA HIS A 260 6.04 10.07 -25.68
C HIS A 260 6.00 10.17 -24.17
N TRP A 261 5.68 11.35 -23.65
CA TRP A 261 5.56 11.56 -22.20
C TRP A 261 4.47 10.68 -21.60
N ALA A 262 3.30 10.61 -22.25
CA ALA A 262 2.25 9.69 -21.87
C ALA A 262 2.74 8.24 -21.89
N SER A 263 3.47 7.81 -22.92
CA SER A 263 4.03 6.46 -22.98
C SER A 263 4.93 6.14 -21.79
N VAL A 264 5.82 7.07 -21.41
CA VAL A 264 6.67 6.95 -20.20
C VAL A 264 5.82 6.77 -18.94
N LEU A 265 4.78 7.58 -18.75
CA LEU A 265 3.86 7.47 -17.63
C LEU A 265 3.10 6.13 -17.61
N GLY A 266 2.70 5.62 -18.78
CA GLY A 266 2.04 4.33 -18.94
C GLY A 266 2.94 3.16 -18.56
N PHE A 267 4.18 3.14 -19.03
CA PHE A 267 5.16 2.12 -18.65
C PHE A 267 5.53 2.19 -17.17
N ALA A 268 5.75 3.40 -16.64
CA ALA A 268 6.02 3.59 -15.22
C ALA A 268 4.85 3.10 -14.36
N GLY A 269 3.61 3.43 -14.72
CA GLY A 269 2.42 2.96 -14.03
C GLY A 269 2.27 1.44 -14.06
N GLY A 270 2.50 0.81 -15.22
CA GLY A 270 2.51 -0.64 -15.38
C GLY A 270 3.58 -1.33 -14.53
N LEU A 271 4.81 -0.80 -14.53
CA LEU A 271 5.90 -1.34 -13.73
C LEU A 271 5.61 -1.23 -12.22
N LEU A 272 5.13 -0.06 -11.77
CA LEU A 272 4.75 0.14 -10.37
C LEU A 272 3.60 -0.79 -9.96
N ALA A 273 2.63 -1.04 -10.85
CA ALA A 273 1.56 -2.02 -10.60
C ALA A 273 2.12 -3.44 -10.45
N MET A 274 3.09 -3.85 -11.29
CA MET A 274 3.77 -5.13 -11.12
C MET A 274 4.45 -5.24 -9.76
N LEU A 275 5.22 -4.23 -9.37
CA LEU A 275 5.90 -4.19 -8.08
C LEU A 275 4.92 -4.17 -6.90
N GLN A 276 3.73 -3.61 -7.09
CA GLN A 276 2.67 -3.59 -6.07
C GLN A 276 2.09 -4.99 -5.83
N TYR A 277 1.68 -5.70 -6.89
CA TYR A 277 0.92 -6.95 -6.74
C TYR A 277 1.80 -8.21 -6.67
N LEU A 278 2.96 -8.24 -7.33
CA LEU A 278 3.83 -9.44 -7.39
C LEU A 278 4.27 -9.94 -6.00
N PRO A 279 4.76 -9.10 -5.07
CA PRO A 279 5.18 -9.57 -3.76
C PRO A 279 4.02 -10.23 -3.00
N GLN A 280 2.81 -9.68 -3.13
CA GLN A 280 1.63 -10.24 -2.49
C GLN A 280 1.23 -11.59 -3.11
N ILE A 281 1.28 -11.73 -4.44
CA ILE A 281 1.00 -13.00 -5.13
C ILE A 281 1.99 -14.08 -4.67
N VAL A 282 3.29 -13.77 -4.65
CA VAL A 282 4.33 -14.71 -4.22
C VAL A 282 4.15 -15.09 -2.76
N HIS A 283 3.88 -14.10 -1.90
CA HIS A 283 3.65 -14.34 -0.48
C HIS A 283 2.41 -15.22 -0.26
N THR A 284 1.28 -14.92 -0.90
CA THR A 284 0.06 -15.74 -0.80
C THR A 284 0.28 -17.15 -1.35
N ALA A 285 1.04 -17.31 -2.44
CA ALA A 285 1.35 -18.63 -3.00
C ALA A 285 2.21 -19.48 -2.05
N ARG A 286 3.14 -18.85 -1.32
CA ARG A 286 4.00 -19.52 -0.33
C ARG A 286 3.28 -19.78 1.00
N ALA A 287 2.45 -18.85 1.45
CA ALA A 287 1.82 -18.88 2.77
C ALA A 287 0.70 -19.92 2.90
N ARG A 288 0.11 -20.40 1.80
CA ARG A 288 -0.94 -21.43 1.78
C ARG A 288 -2.21 -21.14 2.59
N LEU A 289 -2.35 -19.91 3.11
CA LEU A 289 -3.45 -19.49 3.99
C LEU A 289 -3.97 -18.13 3.53
N VAL A 290 -5.29 -18.00 3.40
CA VAL A 290 -5.94 -16.78 2.91
C VAL A 290 -6.39 -15.94 4.10
N ARG A 291 -5.67 -14.86 4.40
CA ARG A 291 -6.11 -13.92 5.44
C ARG A 291 -7.28 -13.08 4.90
N SER A 292 -8.44 -13.21 5.54
CA SER A 292 -9.80 -13.07 4.99
C SER A 292 -10.29 -11.68 4.51
N VAL A 293 -9.42 -10.66 4.36
CA VAL A 293 -9.88 -9.27 4.18
C VAL A 293 -9.94 -8.80 2.71
N SER A 294 -9.19 -9.39 1.75
CA SER A 294 -9.14 -8.86 0.37
C SER A 294 -10.08 -9.54 -0.65
N ILE A 295 -10.75 -10.66 -0.32
CA ILE A 295 -11.50 -11.43 -1.32
C ILE A 295 -12.72 -10.66 -1.83
N LEU A 296 -13.51 -10.07 -0.93
CA LEU A 296 -14.76 -9.39 -1.29
C LEU A 296 -14.50 -8.16 -2.16
N THR A 297 -13.44 -7.43 -1.85
CA THR A 297 -13.07 -6.22 -2.60
C THR A 297 -12.51 -6.57 -3.97
N MET A 298 -11.70 -7.62 -4.07
CA MET A 298 -11.17 -8.10 -5.35
C MET A 298 -12.26 -8.67 -6.25
N LEU A 299 -13.26 -9.37 -5.70
CA LEU A 299 -14.39 -9.91 -6.47
C LEU A 299 -15.22 -8.83 -7.18
N VAL A 300 -15.37 -7.67 -6.57
CA VAL A 300 -16.08 -6.53 -7.19
C VAL A 300 -15.15 -5.76 -8.14
N GLN A 301 -13.90 -5.56 -7.75
CA GLN A 301 -12.95 -4.74 -8.52
C GLN A 301 -12.46 -5.40 -9.82
N VAL A 302 -12.23 -6.71 -9.85
CA VAL A 302 -11.73 -7.42 -11.06
C VAL A 302 -12.71 -7.32 -12.25
N PRO A 303 -14.01 -7.64 -12.11
CA PRO A 303 -14.94 -7.45 -13.23
C PRO A 303 -15.10 -5.97 -13.59
N GLY A 304 -15.11 -5.08 -12.57
CA GLY A 304 -15.17 -3.63 -12.80
C GLY A 304 -13.98 -3.09 -13.60
N SER A 305 -12.76 -3.60 -13.36
CA SER A 305 -11.57 -3.18 -14.09
C SER A 305 -11.58 -3.64 -15.54
N VAL A 306 -12.11 -4.84 -15.84
CA VAL A 306 -12.30 -5.31 -17.22
C VAL A 306 -13.29 -4.43 -17.98
N ILE A 307 -14.44 -4.12 -17.37
CA ILE A 307 -15.44 -3.23 -17.99
C ILE A 307 -14.86 -1.83 -18.19
N PHE A 308 -14.10 -1.32 -17.21
CA PHE A 308 -13.42 -0.04 -17.34
C PHE A 308 -12.42 -0.01 -18.49
N ILE A 309 -11.57 -1.04 -18.62
CA ILE A 309 -10.58 -1.13 -19.71
C ILE A 309 -11.30 -1.14 -21.07
N TYR A 310 -12.39 -1.89 -21.18
CA TYR A 310 -13.23 -1.90 -22.38
C TYR A 310 -13.78 -0.50 -22.69
N ALA A 311 -14.44 0.13 -21.72
CA ALA A 311 -15.01 1.47 -21.88
C ALA A 311 -13.97 2.56 -22.16
N LEU A 312 -12.75 2.42 -21.62
CA LEU A 312 -11.63 3.33 -21.86
C LEU A 312 -11.01 3.11 -23.24
N SER A 313 -10.94 1.86 -23.72
CA SER A 313 -10.36 1.52 -25.01
C SER A 313 -11.13 2.09 -26.20
N GLY A 314 -12.45 2.28 -26.05
CA GLY A 314 -13.29 2.92 -27.06
C GLY A 314 -13.23 4.45 -27.06
N ARG A 315 -12.42 5.08 -26.21
CA ARG A 315 -12.32 6.55 -26.14
C ARG A 315 -11.31 7.10 -27.12
N ASP A 316 -11.66 8.21 -27.74
CA ASP A 316 -10.77 8.91 -28.65
C ASP A 316 -9.49 9.41 -27.96
N GLY A 317 -8.37 9.24 -28.66
CA GLY A 317 -7.05 9.66 -28.19
C GLY A 317 -6.39 8.74 -27.16
N ILE A 318 -7.04 7.65 -26.76
CA ILE A 318 -6.44 6.63 -25.90
C ILE A 318 -5.52 5.71 -26.72
N ASN A 319 -4.32 5.49 -26.20
CA ASN A 319 -3.34 4.57 -26.78
C ASN A 319 -3.20 3.31 -25.93
N TRP A 320 -2.61 2.25 -26.48
CA TRP A 320 -2.31 1.01 -25.75
C TRP A 320 -1.49 1.23 -24.47
N THR A 321 -0.62 2.25 -24.45
CA THR A 321 0.16 2.64 -23.27
C THR A 321 -0.70 3.14 -22.10
N SER A 322 -1.88 3.69 -22.40
CA SER A 322 -2.85 4.10 -21.38
C SER A 322 -3.58 2.93 -20.75
N LEU A 323 -3.82 1.89 -21.55
CA LEU A 323 -4.46 0.66 -21.09
C LEU A 323 -3.48 -0.20 -20.28
N LEU A 324 -2.17 -0.09 -20.55
CA LEU A 324 -1.14 -0.93 -19.95
C LEU A 324 -1.18 -0.99 -18.41
N PRO A 325 -1.17 0.11 -17.64
CA PRO A 325 -1.27 0.05 -16.18
C PRO A 325 -2.52 -0.69 -15.69
N TYR A 326 -3.66 -0.46 -16.35
CA TYR A 326 -4.94 -1.04 -15.96
C TYR A 326 -5.02 -2.53 -16.29
N VAL A 327 -4.54 -2.93 -17.48
CA VAL A 327 -4.47 -4.33 -17.90
C VAL A 327 -3.54 -5.12 -16.98
N VAL A 328 -2.35 -4.59 -16.72
CA VAL A 328 -1.38 -5.23 -15.81
C VAL A 328 -1.99 -5.40 -14.42
N ALA A 329 -2.60 -4.34 -13.86
CA ALA A 329 -3.27 -4.43 -12.57
C ALA A 329 -4.42 -5.44 -12.57
N ALA A 330 -5.26 -5.46 -13.62
CA ALA A 330 -6.39 -6.38 -13.72
C ALA A 330 -5.95 -7.85 -13.80
N VAL A 331 -4.90 -8.15 -14.58
CA VAL A 331 -4.34 -9.51 -14.69
C VAL A 331 -3.73 -9.97 -13.38
N LEU A 332 -2.93 -9.12 -12.73
CA LEU A 332 -2.29 -9.46 -11.46
C LEU A 332 -3.31 -9.63 -10.33
N GLN A 333 -4.28 -8.71 -10.25
CA GLN A 333 -5.37 -8.78 -9.28
C GLN A 333 -6.30 -9.98 -9.52
N GLY A 334 -6.57 -10.30 -10.79
CA GLY A 334 -7.31 -11.51 -11.17
C GLY A 334 -6.57 -12.80 -10.81
N THR A 335 -5.25 -12.84 -11.02
CA THR A 335 -4.40 -13.97 -10.62
C THR A 335 -4.42 -14.17 -9.11
N LEU A 336 -4.31 -13.08 -8.33
CA LEU A 336 -4.39 -13.10 -6.88
C LEU A 336 -5.78 -13.57 -6.41
N LEU A 337 -6.85 -13.13 -7.06
CA LEU A 337 -8.21 -13.58 -6.77
C LEU A 337 -8.39 -15.08 -7.03
N ILE A 338 -7.94 -15.59 -8.17
CA ILE A 338 -7.99 -17.03 -8.50
C ILE A 338 -7.22 -17.83 -7.45
N LEU A 339 -6.01 -17.40 -7.10
CA LEU A 339 -5.20 -18.04 -6.06
C LEU A 339 -5.99 -18.10 -4.74
N CYS A 340 -6.54 -16.96 -4.27
CA CYS A 340 -7.34 -16.91 -3.05
C CYS A 340 -8.57 -17.83 -3.09
N LEU A 341 -9.27 -17.92 -4.22
CA LEU A 341 -10.43 -18.81 -4.37
C LEU A 341 -10.02 -20.28 -4.29
N VAL A 342 -8.92 -20.67 -4.96
CA VAL A 342 -8.39 -22.03 -4.92
C VAL A 342 -7.99 -22.45 -3.51
N TRP A 343 -7.28 -21.59 -2.78
CA TRP A 343 -6.88 -21.87 -1.40
C TRP A 343 -8.08 -21.95 -0.45
N LYS A 344 -9.03 -21.01 -0.57
CA LYS A 344 -10.24 -21.02 0.26
C LYS A 344 -11.08 -22.27 0.02
N TRP A 345 -11.20 -22.69 -1.24
CA TRP A 345 -11.89 -23.93 -1.59
C TRP A 345 -11.20 -25.16 -1.02
N ARG A 346 -9.87 -25.19 -1.03
CA ARG A 346 -9.08 -26.26 -0.41
C ARG A 346 -9.26 -26.30 1.12
N GLN A 347 -9.18 -25.16 1.80
CA GLN A 347 -9.39 -25.07 3.26
C GLN A 347 -10.79 -25.58 3.65
N HIS A 348 -11.81 -25.22 2.86
CA HIS A 348 -13.16 -25.72 3.06
C HIS A 348 -13.26 -27.24 2.86
N ARG A 349 -12.49 -27.83 1.93
CA ARG A 349 -12.42 -29.29 1.75
C ARG A 349 -11.70 -30.00 2.89
N GLU A 350 -10.68 -29.37 3.46
CA GLU A 350 -9.90 -29.93 4.57
C GLU A 350 -10.58 -29.70 5.94
N GLY A 351 -11.69 -28.95 6.00
CA GLY A 351 -12.41 -28.65 7.24
C GLY A 351 -11.64 -27.72 8.17
N ILE A 352 -10.78 -26.87 7.59
CA ILE A 352 -9.84 -26.01 8.29
C ILE A 352 -10.32 -24.55 8.17
N ASP A 353 -10.30 -23.81 9.27
CA ASP A 353 -10.63 -22.39 9.32
C ASP A 353 -9.55 -21.53 8.62
N ASP A 354 -9.82 -20.22 8.47
CA ASP A 354 -8.90 -19.26 7.83
C ASP A 354 -7.52 -19.19 8.52
N TYR A 355 -7.38 -19.75 9.73
CA TYR A 355 -6.17 -19.75 10.56
C TYR A 355 -5.47 -21.11 10.63
N GLY A 356 -5.92 -22.11 9.88
CA GLY A 356 -5.28 -23.42 9.89
C GLY A 356 -5.79 -24.37 10.99
N ARG A 357 -6.91 -24.05 11.68
CA ARG A 357 -7.47 -24.87 12.76
C ARG A 357 -8.67 -25.70 12.28
N PRO A 358 -8.86 -26.94 12.75
CA PRO A 358 -10.01 -27.73 12.36
C PRO A 358 -11.30 -27.14 12.96
N ILE A 359 -12.32 -26.94 12.11
CA ILE A 359 -13.61 -26.33 12.48
C ILE A 359 -14.37 -27.17 13.53
N ASN A 360 -14.05 -28.46 13.66
CA ASN A 360 -14.71 -29.41 14.57
C ASN A 360 -14.08 -29.52 15.97
N SER A 361 -13.03 -28.76 16.29
CA SER A 361 -12.26 -28.94 17.54
C SER A 361 -12.88 -28.28 18.78
N ALA A 362 -14.01 -27.57 18.64
CA ALA A 362 -14.67 -26.87 19.75
C ALA A 362 -15.74 -27.72 20.48
N ALA A 363 -15.80 -29.03 20.22
CA ALA A 363 -16.81 -29.94 20.76
C ALA A 363 -16.23 -31.16 21.51
N LEU A 364 -14.97 -31.09 21.98
CA LEU A 364 -14.36 -32.12 22.84
C LEU A 364 -13.75 -31.51 24.09
#